data_AF-A0A7J2QZI3-F1
#
_entry.id   AF-A0A7J2QZI3-F1
#
_cell.length_a   1.000
_cell.length_b   1.000
_cell.length_c   1.000
_cell.angle_alpha   90.00
_cell.angle_beta   90.00
_cell.angle_gamma   90.00
#
_symmetry.space_group_name_H-M   'P 1'
#
loop_
_entity.id
_entity.type
_entity.pdbx_description
1 polymer ?
#
loop_
_entity_poly.entity_id
_entity_poly.type
_entity_poly.pdbx_seq_one_letter_code
_entity_poly.pdbx_strand_id
1 'polypeptide(L)'
;MSSDKKKTEEMKTYEKETGKRALWRGTLTEGFKGWKKGDEVSEKEKERITTLVSPETKKKWQNYTERKNISTISKLIRNAVEFYLEAEPKLSYLENISGLAKDLKTPLTPIKGFSQLIIENYAESLDTEILLKIKEIYSQSQQLENKINEILSVLEPEKSNEEFEILIIDNDISTITVLKSFFELNGYSSKGVTTGKKGLEELDRTTPKLILLSIILPDIKGNEVFKKIKSYKDFKEVPIFFITIMSEAEANKITSDTNATGYFLKPFDFAKLKRVFNYL
;
A
#
# COMPACT_ATOMS: atom_id res chain seq x y z
N MET A 1 32.16 31.20 -40.29
CA MET A 1 32.60 31.82 -39.03
C MET A 1 31.54 31.55 -37.97
N SER A 2 31.86 30.84 -36.88
CA SER A 2 31.09 30.96 -35.63
C SER A 2 31.89 30.46 -34.42
N SER A 3 32.32 31.45 -33.63
CA SER A 3 32.87 31.47 -32.27
C SER A 3 33.54 30.22 -31.69
N ASP A 4 34.87 30.12 -31.89
CA ASP A 4 35.73 29.65 -30.78
C ASP A 4 35.61 30.68 -29.66
N LYS A 5 34.70 30.45 -28.70
CA LYS A 5 34.69 31.20 -27.45
C LYS A 5 36.04 30.95 -26.79
N LYS A 6 36.91 31.97 -26.76
CA LYS A 6 38.19 31.94 -26.02
C LYS A 6 37.93 31.37 -24.63
N LYS A 7 38.58 30.25 -24.31
CA LYS A 7 38.53 29.66 -22.96
C LYS A 7 39.09 30.66 -21.96
N THR A 8 38.37 30.90 -20.88
CA THR A 8 38.86 31.73 -19.76
C THR A 8 40.00 31.01 -19.04
N GLU A 9 40.83 31.74 -18.29
CA GLU A 9 41.91 31.13 -17.50
C GLU A 9 41.37 30.09 -16.50
N GLU A 10 40.21 30.36 -15.87
CA GLU A 10 39.51 29.38 -15.02
C GLU A 10 39.20 28.06 -15.73
N MET A 11 38.76 28.12 -17.00
CA MET A 11 38.46 26.92 -17.79
C MET A 11 39.73 26.11 -18.09
N LYS A 12 40.86 26.79 -18.32
CA LYS A 12 42.15 26.13 -18.54
C LYS A 12 42.67 25.48 -17.26
N THR A 13 42.50 26.16 -16.12
CA THR A 13 42.88 25.63 -14.81
C THR A 13 42.08 24.37 -14.48
N TYR A 14 40.74 24.40 -14.61
CA TYR A 14 39.89 23.22 -14.43
C TYR A 14 40.29 22.06 -15.33
N GLU A 15 40.52 22.33 -16.61
CA GLU A 15 40.91 21.28 -17.57
C GLU A 15 42.27 20.66 -17.22
N LYS A 16 43.20 21.46 -16.71
CA LYS A 16 44.53 21.01 -16.27
C LYS A 16 44.46 20.21 -14.96
N GLU A 17 43.67 20.66 -13.99
CA GLU A 17 43.54 20.03 -12.68
C GLU A 17 42.76 18.72 -12.72
N THR A 18 41.76 18.62 -13.59
CA THR A 18 40.80 17.51 -13.57
C THR A 18 40.89 16.58 -14.77
N GLY A 19 41.63 16.97 -15.81
CA GLY A 19 41.65 16.29 -17.11
C GLY A 19 40.32 16.34 -17.87
N LYS A 20 39.28 17.00 -17.33
CA LYS A 20 37.91 17.05 -17.90
C LYS A 20 37.68 18.37 -18.61
N ARG A 21 36.93 18.34 -19.72
CA ARG A 21 36.63 19.54 -20.54
C ARG A 21 35.69 20.51 -19.82
N ALA A 22 36.03 21.80 -19.81
CA ALA A 22 35.16 22.85 -19.28
C ALA A 22 33.99 23.19 -20.22
N LEU A 23 34.20 22.96 -21.53
CA LEU A 23 33.21 23.17 -22.58
C LEU A 23 32.98 21.88 -23.38
N TRP A 24 31.72 21.55 -23.61
CA TRP A 24 31.31 20.49 -24.53
C TRP A 24 30.32 21.04 -25.56
N ARG A 25 30.68 20.97 -26.85
CA ARG A 25 29.90 21.52 -27.98
C ARG A 25 29.42 22.97 -27.72
N GLY A 26 30.32 23.81 -27.20
CA GLY A 26 30.05 25.23 -26.93
C GLY A 26 29.26 25.52 -25.64
N THR A 27 28.88 24.51 -24.87
CA THR A 27 28.14 24.66 -23.60
C THR A 27 29.03 24.32 -22.41
N LEU A 28 28.89 25.07 -21.32
CA LEU A 28 29.60 24.80 -20.05
C LEU A 28 29.19 23.44 -19.49
N THR A 29 30.18 22.63 -19.12
CA THR A 29 29.92 21.34 -18.49
C THR A 29 29.47 21.54 -17.04
N GLU A 30 28.57 20.68 -16.56
CA GLU A 30 28.15 20.68 -15.15
C GLU A 30 29.34 20.45 -14.21
N GLY A 31 30.35 19.69 -14.65
CA GLY A 31 31.59 19.50 -13.91
C GLY A 31 32.37 20.81 -13.69
N PHE A 32 32.45 21.68 -14.70
CA PHE A 32 33.07 23.00 -14.54
C PHE A 32 32.23 23.93 -13.66
N LYS A 33 30.89 23.89 -13.80
CA LYS A 33 29.98 24.69 -12.97
C LYS A 33 30.06 24.30 -11.49
N GLY A 34 30.18 23.00 -11.18
CA GLY A 34 30.37 22.49 -9.82
C GLY A 34 31.76 22.80 -9.27
N TRP A 35 32.82 22.61 -10.07
CA TRP A 35 34.19 22.98 -9.67
C TRP A 35 34.30 24.47 -9.32
N LYS A 36 33.65 25.36 -10.07
CA LYS A 36 33.60 26.80 -9.76
C LYS A 36 32.90 27.10 -8.42
N LYS A 37 32.05 26.21 -7.93
CA LYS A 37 31.36 26.31 -6.64
C LYS A 37 32.12 25.64 -5.49
N GLY A 38 33.27 25.01 -5.76
CA GLY A 38 34.07 24.30 -4.77
C GLY A 38 33.64 22.84 -4.53
N ASP A 39 32.82 22.27 -5.41
CA ASP A 39 32.45 20.85 -5.32
C ASP A 39 33.66 19.97 -5.65
N GLU A 40 33.92 18.94 -4.83
CA GLU A 40 34.92 17.92 -5.15
C GLU A 40 34.60 17.27 -6.51
N VAL A 41 35.59 17.25 -7.39
CA VAL A 41 35.43 16.73 -8.75
C VAL A 41 35.35 15.21 -8.70
N SER A 42 34.14 14.69 -8.52
CA SER A 42 33.89 13.24 -8.47
C SER A 42 34.50 12.50 -9.67
N GLU A 43 35.40 11.57 -9.37
CA GLU A 43 36.04 10.61 -10.30
C GLU A 43 35.15 9.42 -10.68
N LYS A 44 33.83 9.50 -10.51
CA LYS A 44 32.95 8.40 -10.97
C LYS A 44 32.98 8.32 -12.50
N GLU A 45 33.80 7.41 -13.03
CA GLU A 45 33.74 6.94 -14.41
C GLU A 45 32.35 6.37 -14.68
N LYS A 46 31.47 7.21 -15.26
CA LYS A 46 30.18 6.75 -15.75
C LYS A 46 30.41 6.02 -17.07
N GLU A 47 30.73 4.72 -17.00
CA GLU A 47 30.68 3.87 -18.18
C GLU A 47 29.27 3.93 -18.78
N ARG A 48 29.19 4.32 -20.05
CA ARG A 48 27.89 4.45 -20.74
C ARG A 48 27.47 3.06 -21.17
N ILE A 49 26.33 2.54 -20.69
CA ILE A 49 25.75 1.22 -21.08
C ILE A 49 25.92 0.88 -22.58
N THR A 50 25.89 1.87 -23.47
CA THR A 50 26.22 1.74 -24.90
C THR A 50 27.62 1.20 -25.26
N THR A 51 28.55 1.13 -24.31
CA THR A 51 29.90 0.53 -24.45
C THR A 51 29.91 -0.95 -24.09
N LEU A 52 28.90 -1.41 -23.34
CA LEU A 52 28.76 -2.80 -22.87
C LEU A 52 27.94 -3.68 -23.83
N VAL A 53 27.48 -3.14 -24.96
CA VAL A 53 26.62 -3.85 -25.93
C VAL A 53 27.31 -4.05 -27.26
N SER A 54 26.99 -5.15 -27.95
CA SER A 54 27.60 -5.49 -29.24
C SER A 54 27.33 -4.41 -30.31
N PRO A 55 28.21 -4.22 -31.30
CA PRO A 55 28.03 -3.24 -32.37
C PRO A 55 26.71 -3.42 -33.13
N GLU A 56 26.29 -4.67 -33.35
CA GLU A 56 25.02 -5.02 -34.00
C GLU A 56 23.81 -4.54 -33.19
N THR A 57 23.84 -4.76 -31.88
CA THR A 57 22.78 -4.33 -30.96
C THR A 57 22.70 -2.81 -30.90
N LYS A 58 23.86 -2.15 -30.85
CA LYS A 58 23.95 -0.69 -30.88
C LYS A 58 23.36 -0.11 -32.17
N LYS A 59 23.64 -0.73 -33.32
CA LYS A 59 23.08 -0.33 -34.62
C LYS A 59 21.55 -0.53 -34.67
N LYS A 60 21.04 -1.64 -34.12
CA LYS A 60 19.59 -1.86 -34.00
C LYS A 60 18.92 -0.77 -33.17
N TRP A 61 19.53 -0.36 -32.05
CA TRP A 61 19.00 0.70 -31.19
C TRP A 61 19.05 2.07 -31.88
N GLN A 62 20.12 2.37 -32.63
CA GLN A 62 20.20 3.60 -33.42
C GLN A 62 19.09 3.69 -34.46
N ASN A 63 18.90 2.64 -35.25
CA ASN A 63 17.83 2.58 -36.25
C ASN A 63 16.43 2.69 -35.61
N TYR A 64 16.27 2.20 -34.38
CA TYR A 64 15.02 2.36 -33.63
C TYR A 64 14.83 3.82 -33.20
N THR A 65 15.87 4.46 -32.64
CA THR A 65 15.79 5.87 -32.21
C THR A 65 15.47 6.81 -33.35
N GLU A 66 16.04 6.60 -34.54
CA GLU A 66 15.75 7.40 -35.73
C GLU A 66 14.30 7.24 -36.17
N ARG A 67 13.82 5.99 -36.29
CA ARG A 67 12.42 5.70 -36.69
C ARG A 67 11.38 6.25 -35.71
N LYS A 68 11.70 6.31 -34.42
CA LYS A 68 10.81 6.80 -33.36
C LYS A 68 11.07 8.25 -32.96
N ASN A 69 11.93 8.96 -33.69
CA ASN A 69 12.32 10.35 -33.42
C ASN A 69 12.83 10.58 -31.98
N ILE A 70 13.54 9.60 -31.42
CA ILE A 70 14.15 9.67 -30.09
C ILE A 70 15.55 10.25 -30.24
N SER A 71 15.82 11.35 -29.53
CA SER A 71 17.04 12.15 -29.75
C SER A 71 18.36 11.42 -29.46
N THR A 72 18.37 10.44 -28.55
CA THR A 72 19.58 9.70 -28.18
C THR A 72 19.26 8.28 -27.68
N ILE A 73 20.21 7.35 -27.84
CA ILE A 73 20.14 6.01 -27.22
C ILE A 73 20.03 6.12 -25.70
N SER A 74 20.71 7.08 -25.06
CA SER A 74 20.59 7.29 -23.61
C SER A 74 19.16 7.68 -23.20
N LYS A 75 18.46 8.47 -24.03
CA LYS A 75 17.04 8.76 -23.81
C LYS A 75 16.19 7.51 -24.01
N LEU A 76 16.46 6.70 -25.04
CA LEU A 76 15.78 5.41 -25.23
C LEU A 76 15.95 4.48 -24.01
N ILE A 77 17.17 4.36 -23.48
CA ILE A 77 17.45 3.52 -22.30
C ILE A 77 16.70 4.05 -21.08
N ARG A 78 16.74 5.37 -20.83
CA ARG A 78 15.98 5.97 -19.72
C ARG A 78 14.49 5.73 -19.86
N ASN A 79 13.92 5.99 -21.04
CA ASN A 79 12.52 5.73 -21.31
C ASN A 79 12.16 4.25 -21.17
N ALA A 80 13.05 3.32 -21.54
CA ALA A 80 12.84 1.89 -21.39
C ALA A 80 12.91 1.45 -19.91
N VAL A 81 13.81 2.05 -19.13
CA VAL A 81 13.91 1.83 -17.68
C VAL A 81 12.70 2.43 -16.97
N GLU A 82 12.29 3.66 -17.30
CA GLU A 82 11.06 4.28 -16.80
C GLU A 82 9.84 3.45 -17.16
N PHE A 83 9.72 3.03 -18.43
CA PHE A 83 8.67 2.12 -18.87
C PHE A 83 8.68 0.81 -18.07
N TYR A 84 9.84 0.18 -17.84
CA TYR A 84 9.93 -1.04 -17.05
C TYR A 84 9.57 -0.83 -15.56
N LEU A 85 10.00 0.30 -14.99
CA LEU A 85 9.66 0.71 -13.63
C LEU A 85 8.17 1.04 -13.48
N GLU A 86 7.54 1.53 -14.54
CA GLU A 86 6.12 1.86 -14.61
C GLU A 86 5.24 0.66 -15.00
N ALA A 87 5.76 -0.34 -15.74
CA ALA A 87 4.92 -1.32 -16.44
C ALA A 87 4.72 -2.71 -15.79
N GLU A 88 5.70 -3.45 -15.21
CA GLU A 88 5.59 -4.93 -15.47
C GLU A 88 6.00 -6.06 -14.48
N PRO A 89 5.93 -5.95 -13.13
CA PRO A 89 5.83 -7.21 -12.35
C PRO A 89 4.61 -7.34 -11.45
N LYS A 90 3.80 -6.29 -11.27
CA LYS A 90 2.64 -6.36 -10.38
C LYS A 90 1.37 -6.79 -11.12
N LEU A 91 0.98 -6.16 -12.22
CA LEU A 91 -0.35 -6.43 -12.81
C LEU A 91 -0.55 -7.89 -13.26
N SER A 92 0.39 -8.48 -14.02
CA SER A 92 0.28 -9.87 -14.50
C SER A 92 0.35 -10.92 -13.38
N TYR A 93 1.23 -10.72 -12.39
CA TYR A 93 1.31 -11.60 -11.22
C TYR A 93 0.05 -11.53 -10.35
N LEU A 94 -0.50 -10.32 -10.16
CA LEU A 94 -1.72 -10.09 -9.38
C LEU A 94 -2.96 -10.67 -10.08
N GLU A 95 -3.08 -10.53 -11.41
CA GLU A 95 -4.15 -11.17 -12.19
C GLU A 95 -4.07 -12.70 -12.10
N ASN A 96 -2.87 -13.28 -12.19
CA ASN A 96 -2.66 -14.71 -12.06
C ASN A 96 -3.05 -15.24 -10.68
N ILE A 97 -2.72 -14.54 -9.60
CA ILE A 97 -3.09 -15.01 -8.27
C ILE A 97 -4.57 -14.74 -7.96
N SER A 98 -5.14 -13.63 -8.43
CA SER A 98 -6.58 -13.41 -8.33
C SER A 98 -7.36 -14.49 -9.09
N GLY A 99 -6.87 -14.88 -10.27
CA GLY A 99 -7.40 -16.01 -11.03
C GLY A 99 -7.28 -17.32 -10.26
N LEU A 100 -6.09 -17.63 -9.74
CA LEU A 100 -5.83 -18.83 -8.94
C LEU A 100 -6.73 -18.91 -7.70
N ALA A 101 -6.92 -17.80 -6.99
CA ALA A 101 -7.79 -17.73 -5.82
C ALA A 101 -9.26 -18.02 -6.17
N LYS A 102 -9.74 -17.50 -7.31
CA LYS A 102 -11.08 -17.79 -7.84
C LYS A 102 -11.21 -19.27 -8.24
N ASP A 103 -10.20 -19.82 -8.89
CA ASP A 103 -10.16 -21.22 -9.32
C ASP A 103 -10.10 -22.18 -8.14
N LEU A 104 -9.53 -21.76 -7.00
CA LEU A 104 -9.56 -22.51 -5.74
C LEU A 104 -10.88 -22.35 -4.98
N LYS A 105 -11.47 -21.15 -4.95
CA LYS A 105 -12.76 -20.89 -4.28
C LYS A 105 -13.93 -21.65 -4.92
N THR A 106 -13.93 -21.75 -6.24
CA THR A 106 -15.02 -22.38 -7.00
C THR A 106 -15.28 -23.83 -6.58
N PRO A 107 -14.30 -24.74 -6.55
CA PRO A 107 -14.49 -26.10 -6.04
C PRO A 107 -14.59 -26.17 -4.50
N LEU A 108 -14.03 -25.21 -3.77
CA LEU A 108 -14.12 -25.17 -2.31
C LEU A 108 -15.53 -24.86 -1.81
N THR A 109 -16.27 -24.00 -2.52
CA THR A 109 -17.64 -23.60 -2.19
C THR A 109 -18.60 -24.78 -2.04
N PRO A 110 -18.73 -25.71 -3.02
CA PRO A 110 -19.56 -26.89 -2.86
C PRO A 110 -19.03 -27.86 -1.80
N ILE A 111 -17.70 -28.02 -1.63
CA ILE A 111 -17.13 -28.88 -0.57
C ILE A 111 -17.57 -28.38 0.82
N LYS A 112 -17.43 -27.08 1.06
CA LYS A 112 -17.88 -26.43 2.30
C LYS A 112 -19.40 -26.51 2.45
N GLY A 113 -20.14 -26.18 1.40
CA GLY A 113 -21.61 -26.16 1.42
C GLY A 113 -22.22 -27.53 1.67
N PHE A 114 -21.77 -28.57 0.97
CA PHE A 114 -22.27 -29.93 1.18
C PHE A 114 -21.84 -30.50 2.53
N SER A 115 -20.60 -30.29 2.96
CA SER A 115 -20.19 -30.73 4.30
C SER A 115 -21.02 -30.05 5.41
N GLN A 116 -21.31 -28.76 5.27
CA GLN A 116 -22.21 -28.04 6.17
C GLN A 116 -23.63 -28.61 6.15
N LEU A 117 -24.24 -28.77 4.97
CA LEU A 117 -25.58 -29.32 4.82
C LEU A 117 -25.70 -30.73 5.40
N ILE A 118 -24.65 -31.56 5.28
CA ILE A 118 -24.63 -32.90 5.86
C ILE A 118 -24.57 -32.84 7.39
N ILE A 119 -23.74 -31.95 7.95
CA ILE A 119 -23.67 -31.72 9.39
C ILE A 119 -25.01 -31.21 9.94
N GLU A 120 -25.68 -30.30 9.22
CA GLU A 120 -26.93 -29.69 9.68
C GLU A 120 -28.15 -30.63 9.57
N ASN A 121 -28.25 -31.39 8.48
CA ASN A 121 -29.47 -32.16 8.17
C ASN A 121 -29.37 -33.66 8.46
N TYR A 122 -28.16 -34.21 8.62
CA TYR A 122 -27.96 -35.66 8.70
C TYR A 122 -27.08 -36.11 9.87
N ALA A 123 -26.60 -35.20 10.73
CA ALA A 123 -25.69 -35.56 11.83
C ALA A 123 -26.22 -36.64 12.78
N GLU A 124 -27.51 -36.63 13.08
CA GLU A 124 -28.14 -37.62 13.98
C GLU A 124 -28.26 -39.02 13.35
N SER A 125 -28.22 -39.10 12.02
CA SER A 125 -28.37 -40.34 11.25
C SER A 125 -27.03 -40.96 10.80
N LEU A 126 -25.93 -40.26 11.04
CA LEU A 126 -24.59 -40.66 10.59
C LEU A 126 -23.83 -41.37 11.70
N ASP A 127 -23.00 -42.33 11.30
CA ASP A 127 -22.00 -42.90 12.19
C ASP A 127 -21.06 -41.81 12.73
N THR A 128 -20.66 -41.96 14.00
CA THR A 128 -19.87 -40.94 14.70
C THR A 128 -18.52 -40.70 14.04
N GLU A 129 -17.87 -41.75 13.52
CA GLU A 129 -16.59 -41.64 12.82
C GLU A 129 -16.75 -40.87 11.51
N ILE A 130 -17.83 -41.15 10.77
CA ILE A 130 -18.16 -40.45 9.52
C ILE A 130 -18.46 -38.97 9.80
N LEU A 131 -19.25 -38.68 10.83
CA LEU A 131 -19.58 -37.31 11.22
C LEU A 131 -18.33 -36.50 11.60
N LEU A 132 -17.39 -37.11 12.34
CA LEU A 132 -16.12 -36.46 12.69
C LEU A 132 -15.29 -36.12 11.45
N LYS A 133 -15.19 -37.02 10.48
CA LYS A 133 -14.48 -36.76 9.21
C LYS A 133 -15.13 -35.64 8.41
N ILE A 134 -16.46 -35.57 8.37
CA ILE A 134 -17.18 -34.49 7.67
C ILE A 134 -16.97 -33.14 8.36
N LYS A 135 -16.99 -33.10 9.70
CA LYS A 135 -16.65 -31.90 10.48
C LYS A 135 -15.22 -31.44 10.24
N GLU A 136 -14.29 -32.39 10.11
CA GLU A 136 -12.90 -32.07 9.76
C GLU A 136 -12.80 -31.48 8.34
N ILE A 137 -13.48 -32.06 7.35
CA ILE A 137 -13.55 -31.52 5.97
C ILE A 137 -14.10 -30.08 5.99
N TYR A 138 -15.20 -29.84 6.72
CA TYR A 138 -15.79 -28.52 6.84
C TYR A 138 -14.81 -27.52 7.47
N SER A 139 -14.18 -27.88 8.60
CA SER A 139 -13.19 -27.06 9.28
C SER A 139 -11.99 -26.72 8.39
N GLN A 140 -11.42 -27.72 7.71
CA GLN A 140 -10.31 -27.52 6.77
C GLN A 140 -10.71 -26.64 5.59
N SER A 141 -11.95 -26.77 5.10
CA SER A 141 -12.45 -25.93 4.01
C SER A 141 -12.52 -24.45 4.41
N GLN A 142 -12.95 -24.15 5.64
CA GLN A 142 -12.98 -22.79 6.18
C GLN A 142 -11.56 -22.23 6.35
N GLN A 143 -10.63 -23.03 6.89
CA GLN A 143 -9.24 -22.61 7.05
C GLN A 143 -8.58 -22.29 5.70
N LEU A 144 -8.85 -23.10 4.68
CA LEU A 144 -8.34 -22.85 3.34
C LEU A 144 -8.96 -21.60 2.72
N GLU A 145 -10.26 -21.39 2.87
CA GLU A 145 -10.94 -20.18 2.39
C GLU A 145 -10.37 -18.91 3.03
N ASN A 146 -10.11 -18.96 4.34
CA ASN A 146 -9.50 -17.84 5.06
C ASN A 146 -8.08 -17.52 4.55
N LYS A 147 -7.25 -18.54 4.29
CA LYS A 147 -5.92 -18.35 3.69
C LYS A 147 -6.00 -17.77 2.28
N ILE A 148 -6.96 -18.21 1.47
CA ILE A 148 -7.18 -17.65 0.13
C ILE A 148 -7.59 -16.17 0.23
N ASN A 149 -8.48 -15.83 1.17
CA ASN A 149 -8.89 -14.44 1.42
C ASN A 149 -7.75 -13.57 1.94
N GLU A 150 -6.89 -14.10 2.81
CA GLU A 150 -5.70 -13.42 3.30
C GLU A 150 -4.72 -13.12 2.14
N ILE A 151 -4.48 -14.10 1.27
CA ILE A 151 -3.66 -13.91 0.07
C ILE A 151 -4.27 -12.86 -0.85
N LEU A 152 -5.58 -12.92 -1.12
CA LEU A 152 -6.29 -11.91 -1.91
C LEU A 152 -6.17 -10.50 -1.30
N SER A 153 -6.25 -10.38 0.03
CA SER A 153 -6.10 -9.08 0.72
C SER A 153 -4.70 -8.45 0.56
N VAL A 154 -3.68 -9.25 0.25
CA VAL A 154 -2.31 -8.80 -0.04
C VAL A 154 -2.16 -8.41 -1.52
N LEU A 155 -3.04 -8.91 -2.38
CA LEU A 155 -2.91 -8.87 -3.84
C LEU A 155 -3.87 -7.93 -4.53
N GLU A 156 -4.90 -7.46 -3.84
CA GLU A 156 -5.59 -6.26 -4.30
C GLU A 156 -4.55 -5.13 -4.30
N PRO A 157 -4.10 -4.62 -5.48
CA PRO A 157 -3.54 -3.28 -5.47
C PRO A 157 -4.68 -2.43 -4.91
N GLU A 158 -4.42 -1.62 -3.87
CA GLU A 158 -5.42 -0.74 -3.29
C GLU A 158 -6.19 -0.04 -4.42
N LYS A 159 -7.36 -0.59 -4.74
CA LYS A 159 -8.16 -0.13 -5.85
C LYS A 159 -8.95 1.02 -5.28
N SER A 160 -8.65 2.17 -5.88
CA SER A 160 -9.29 3.47 -5.76
C SER A 160 -9.16 4.19 -4.42
N ASN A 161 -8.91 5.49 -4.54
CA ASN A 161 -9.44 6.53 -3.67
C ASN A 161 -10.97 6.37 -3.52
N GLU A 162 -11.46 5.27 -2.97
CA GLU A 162 -12.80 5.26 -2.40
C GLU A 162 -12.70 6.13 -1.16
N GLU A 163 -13.16 7.37 -1.29
CA GLU A 163 -13.45 8.23 -0.15
C GLU A 163 -14.36 7.42 0.79
N PHE A 164 -13.79 6.95 1.89
CA PHE A 164 -14.53 6.28 2.95
C PHE A 164 -14.87 7.31 4.03
N GLU A 165 -16.12 7.28 4.48
CA GLU A 165 -16.57 8.19 5.53
C GLU A 165 -16.11 7.73 6.91
N ILE A 166 -16.00 6.41 7.12
CA ILE A 166 -15.57 5.82 8.39
C ILE A 166 -14.32 4.95 8.21
N LEU A 167 -13.31 5.18 9.06
CA LEU A 167 -12.17 4.27 9.22
C LEU A 167 -12.35 3.41 10.48
N ILE A 168 -12.23 2.10 10.33
CA ILE A 168 -12.30 1.12 11.42
C ILE A 168 -10.92 0.47 11.57
N ILE A 169 -10.30 0.61 12.73
CA ILE A 169 -8.97 0.08 13.04
C ILE A 169 -9.11 -0.95 14.16
N ASP A 170 -9.13 -2.24 13.82
CA ASP A 170 -9.35 -3.32 14.79
C ASP A 170 -8.69 -4.62 14.34
N ASN A 171 -8.05 -5.35 15.24
CA ASN A 171 -7.35 -6.57 14.86
C ASN A 171 -8.28 -7.78 14.63
N ASP A 172 -9.55 -7.68 15.06
CA ASP A 172 -10.56 -8.70 14.83
C ASP A 172 -11.38 -8.39 13.56
N ILE A 173 -11.17 -9.23 12.53
CA ILE A 173 -11.89 -9.16 11.24
C ILE A 173 -13.41 -9.31 11.44
N SER A 174 -13.85 -10.05 12.44
CA SER A 174 -15.28 -10.23 12.73
C SER A 174 -15.90 -8.92 13.20
N THR A 175 -15.25 -8.22 14.13
CA THR A 175 -15.61 -6.86 14.56
C THR A 175 -15.66 -5.91 13.36
N ILE A 176 -14.62 -5.88 12.52
CA ILE A 176 -14.60 -5.03 11.31
C ILE A 176 -15.79 -5.33 10.41
N THR A 177 -16.03 -6.61 10.10
CA THR A 177 -17.09 -7.03 9.18
C THR A 177 -18.46 -6.58 9.68
N VAL A 178 -18.74 -6.81 10.97
CA VAL A 178 -20.01 -6.40 11.60
C VAL A 178 -20.20 -4.88 11.56
N LEU A 179 -19.15 -4.11 11.87
CA LEU A 179 -19.23 -2.65 11.83
C LEU A 179 -19.38 -2.12 10.40
N LYS A 180 -18.70 -2.72 9.42
CA LYS A 180 -18.87 -2.37 7.99
C LYS A 180 -20.32 -2.57 7.56
N SER A 181 -20.91 -3.74 7.85
CA SER A 181 -22.32 -4.00 7.54
C SER A 181 -23.26 -3.02 8.27
N PHE A 182 -22.96 -2.66 9.52
CA PHE A 182 -23.73 -1.66 10.25
C PHE A 182 -23.72 -0.29 9.56
N PHE A 183 -22.55 0.20 9.11
CA PHE A 183 -22.47 1.48 8.40
C PHE A 183 -23.12 1.44 7.02
N GLU A 184 -22.89 0.36 6.27
CA GLU A 184 -23.46 0.16 4.93
C GLU A 184 -25.00 0.15 4.96
N LEU A 185 -25.60 -0.56 5.92
CA LEU A 185 -27.06 -0.58 6.12
C LEU A 185 -27.65 0.80 6.48
N ASN A 186 -26.81 1.72 6.95
CA ASN A 186 -27.20 3.10 7.25
C ASN A 186 -26.72 4.09 6.19
N GLY A 187 -26.23 3.61 5.03
CA GLY A 187 -25.89 4.43 3.86
C GLY A 187 -24.51 5.06 3.88
N TYR A 188 -23.61 4.61 4.76
CA TYR A 188 -22.26 5.17 4.86
C TYR A 188 -21.19 4.19 4.37
N SER A 189 -20.17 4.72 3.70
CA SER A 189 -18.99 3.94 3.29
C SER A 189 -18.01 3.79 4.44
N SER A 190 -17.40 2.61 4.56
CA SER A 190 -16.41 2.34 5.62
C SER A 190 -15.27 1.44 5.15
N LYS A 191 -14.06 1.76 5.63
CA LYS A 191 -12.85 0.96 5.39
C LYS A 191 -12.35 0.36 6.71
N GLY A 192 -11.98 -0.91 6.68
CA GLY A 192 -11.49 -1.65 7.83
C GLY A 192 -10.04 -2.06 7.66
N VAL A 193 -9.21 -1.85 8.68
CA VAL A 193 -7.80 -2.25 8.69
C VAL A 193 -7.44 -2.90 10.02
N THR A 194 -6.51 -3.85 9.98
CA THR A 194 -6.24 -4.75 11.11
C THR A 194 -5.10 -4.35 12.02
N THR A 195 -4.39 -3.25 11.71
CA THR A 195 -3.23 -2.80 12.47
C THR A 195 -3.21 -1.28 12.59
N GLY A 196 -2.54 -0.77 13.63
CA GLY A 196 -2.38 0.66 13.85
C GLY A 196 -1.57 1.33 12.74
N LYS A 197 -0.53 0.66 12.23
CA LYS A 197 0.26 1.15 11.09
C LYS A 197 -0.57 1.33 9.84
N LYS A 198 -1.36 0.31 9.45
CA LYS A 198 -2.27 0.42 8.29
C LYS A 198 -3.27 1.55 8.50
N GLY A 199 -3.82 1.69 9.71
CA GLY A 199 -4.71 2.82 10.05
C GLY A 199 -4.09 4.19 9.82
N LEU A 200 -2.80 4.36 10.14
CA LEU A 200 -2.08 5.61 9.86
C LEU A 200 -1.80 5.79 8.37
N GLU A 201 -1.41 4.73 7.65
CA GLU A 201 -1.16 4.76 6.20
C GLU A 201 -2.43 5.13 5.40
N GLU A 202 -3.61 4.73 5.86
CA GLU A 202 -4.88 5.11 5.23
C GLU A 202 -5.19 6.62 5.36
N LEU A 203 -4.75 7.25 6.45
CA LEU A 203 -4.96 8.68 6.70
C LEU A 203 -4.05 9.54 5.82
N ASP A 204 -2.95 9.00 5.29
CA ASP A 204 -2.14 9.71 4.28
C ASP A 204 -2.88 9.87 2.94
N ARG A 205 -3.94 9.08 2.72
CA ARG A 205 -4.65 8.96 1.45
C ARG A 205 -6.03 9.60 1.46
N THR A 206 -6.74 9.52 2.59
CA THR A 206 -8.13 9.98 2.72
C THR A 206 -8.36 10.60 4.09
N THR A 207 -9.25 11.60 4.16
CA THR A 207 -9.71 12.18 5.43
C THR A 207 -11.09 11.62 5.79
N PRO A 208 -11.18 10.56 6.63
CA PRO A 208 -12.48 10.06 7.08
C PRO A 208 -13.18 11.11 7.94
N LYS A 209 -14.51 11.07 7.90
CA LYS A 209 -15.36 11.87 8.79
C LYS A 209 -15.32 11.34 10.23
N LEU A 210 -15.09 10.04 10.42
CA LEU A 210 -15.07 9.40 11.74
C LEU A 210 -14.11 8.21 11.81
N ILE A 211 -13.48 8.02 12.96
CA ILE A 211 -12.58 6.88 13.21
C ILE A 211 -13.08 6.05 14.40
N LEU A 212 -13.22 4.74 14.19
CA LEU A 212 -13.37 3.75 15.25
C LEU A 212 -12.03 3.04 15.48
N LEU A 213 -11.47 3.14 16.68
CA LEU A 213 -10.10 2.71 16.97
C LEU A 213 -10.06 1.71 18.12
N SER A 214 -9.56 0.51 17.87
CA SER A 214 -9.31 -0.46 18.93
C SER A 214 -8.21 0.02 19.86
N ILE A 215 -8.42 -0.13 21.18
CA ILE A 215 -7.36 0.13 22.16
C ILE A 215 -6.26 -0.94 22.06
N ILE A 216 -6.64 -2.19 21.81
CA ILE A 216 -5.74 -3.33 21.72
C ILE A 216 -5.52 -3.66 20.25
N LEU A 217 -4.29 -3.49 19.78
CA LEU A 217 -3.86 -3.75 18.41
C LEU A 217 -2.54 -4.53 18.46
N PRO A 218 -2.20 -5.30 17.40
CA PRO A 218 -1.04 -6.20 17.40
C PRO A 218 0.31 -5.48 17.33
N ASP A 219 0.34 -4.22 16.88
CA ASP A 219 1.56 -3.49 16.54
C ASP A 219 1.77 -2.21 17.37
N ILE A 220 0.77 -1.34 17.45
CA ILE A 220 0.83 -0.05 18.16
C ILE A 220 -0.40 0.08 19.04
N LYS A 221 -0.26 0.42 20.32
CA LYS A 221 -1.40 0.61 21.22
C LYS A 221 -2.34 1.70 20.68
N GLY A 222 -3.66 1.50 20.77
CA GLY A 222 -4.64 2.41 20.19
C GLY A 222 -4.54 3.85 20.69
N ASN A 223 -4.22 4.06 21.97
CA ASN A 223 -4.01 5.40 22.52
C ASN A 223 -2.76 6.11 21.95
N GLU A 224 -1.74 5.37 21.51
CA GLU A 224 -0.59 5.94 20.80
C GLU A 224 -0.94 6.27 19.35
N VAL A 225 -1.73 5.40 18.69
CA VAL A 225 -2.28 5.69 17.34
C VAL A 225 -3.11 6.97 17.40
N PHE A 226 -4.02 7.11 18.37
CA PHE A 226 -4.80 8.32 18.59
C PHE A 226 -3.92 9.58 18.66
N LYS A 227 -2.86 9.55 19.49
CA LYS A 227 -1.94 10.69 19.64
C LYS A 227 -1.27 11.07 18.32
N LYS A 228 -0.86 10.09 17.52
CA LYS A 228 -0.29 10.32 16.19
C LYS A 228 -1.31 10.96 15.26
N ILE A 229 -2.53 10.42 15.19
CA ILE A 229 -3.62 10.98 14.37
C ILE A 229 -3.87 12.44 14.74
N LYS A 230 -4.03 12.74 16.03
CA LYS A 230 -4.30 14.11 16.51
C LYS A 230 -3.11 15.07 16.38
N SER A 231 -1.91 14.58 16.13
CA SER A 231 -0.74 15.42 15.83
C SER A 231 -0.79 16.01 14.42
N TYR A 232 -1.50 15.36 13.50
CA TYR A 232 -1.69 15.84 12.13
C TYR A 232 -2.77 16.92 12.07
N LYS A 233 -2.48 18.01 11.36
CA LYS A 233 -3.34 19.20 11.31
C LYS A 233 -4.74 18.88 10.77
N ASP A 234 -4.81 18.01 9.76
CA ASP A 234 -6.04 17.72 9.03
C ASP A 234 -7.01 16.81 9.80
N PHE A 235 -6.54 16.17 10.87
CA PHE A 235 -7.32 15.19 11.67
C PHE A 235 -7.63 15.67 13.10
N LYS A 236 -7.27 16.91 13.43
CA LYS A 236 -7.50 17.48 14.78
C LYS A 236 -8.97 17.45 15.17
N GLU A 237 -9.85 17.77 14.24
CA GLU A 237 -11.30 17.83 14.48
C GLU A 237 -12.02 16.51 14.18
N VAL A 238 -11.36 15.54 13.53
CA VAL A 238 -11.98 14.26 13.17
C VAL A 238 -12.36 13.49 14.44
N PRO A 239 -13.64 13.18 14.69
CA PRO A 239 -14.06 12.43 15.88
C PRO A 239 -13.47 11.02 15.88
N ILE A 240 -12.95 10.62 17.03
CA ILE A 240 -12.37 9.29 17.24
C ILE A 240 -13.05 8.66 18.44
N PHE A 241 -13.69 7.51 18.22
CA PHE A 241 -14.23 6.68 19.27
C PHE A 241 -13.36 5.44 19.48
N PHE A 242 -13.03 5.13 20.73
CA PHE A 242 -12.41 3.84 21.03
C PHE A 242 -13.43 2.70 20.94
N ILE A 243 -12.99 1.53 20.50
CA ILE A 243 -13.73 0.28 20.60
C ILE A 243 -12.89 -0.72 21.40
N THR A 244 -13.46 -1.42 22.37
CA THR A 244 -12.63 -2.26 23.27
C THR A 244 -13.40 -3.35 23.99
N ILE A 245 -12.70 -4.44 24.34
CA ILE A 245 -13.17 -5.48 25.27
C ILE A 245 -12.79 -5.19 26.74
N MET A 246 -12.06 -4.10 26.98
CA MET A 246 -11.61 -3.71 28.33
C MET A 246 -12.80 -3.32 29.22
N SER A 247 -12.55 -3.23 30.53
CA SER A 247 -13.58 -2.76 31.46
C SER A 247 -13.96 -1.30 31.20
N GLU A 248 -15.18 -0.93 31.59
CA GLU A 248 -15.68 0.44 31.46
C GLU A 248 -14.77 1.46 32.17
N ALA A 249 -14.24 1.10 33.35
CA ALA A 249 -13.32 1.94 34.10
C ALA A 249 -12.01 2.23 33.33
N GLU A 250 -11.44 1.22 32.67
CA GLU A 250 -10.23 1.38 31.87
C GLU A 250 -10.50 2.20 30.60
N ALA A 251 -11.61 1.91 29.91
CA ALA A 251 -12.01 2.64 28.71
C ALA A 251 -12.28 4.12 29.01
N ASN A 252 -12.96 4.42 30.13
CA ASN A 252 -13.19 5.77 30.63
C ASN A 252 -11.87 6.50 30.89
N LYS A 253 -10.93 5.84 31.56
CA LYS A 253 -9.61 6.43 31.86
C LYS A 253 -8.86 6.79 30.58
N ILE A 254 -8.75 5.85 29.63
CA ILE A 254 -8.03 6.08 28.37
C ILE A 254 -8.69 7.19 27.54
N THR A 255 -10.02 7.20 27.47
CA THR A 255 -10.79 8.23 26.76
C THR A 255 -10.54 9.61 27.38
N SER A 256 -10.50 9.70 28.71
CA SER A 256 -10.22 10.95 29.44
C SER A 256 -8.78 11.43 29.21
N ASP A 257 -7.80 10.52 29.29
CA ASP A 257 -6.37 10.83 29.12
C ASP A 257 -6.03 11.30 27.70
N THR A 258 -6.84 10.90 26.71
CA THR A 258 -6.63 11.23 25.29
C THR A 258 -7.56 12.33 24.78
N ASN A 259 -8.60 12.70 25.54
CA ASN A 259 -9.68 13.57 25.09
C ASN A 259 -10.35 13.04 23.79
N ALA A 260 -10.51 11.73 23.69
CA ALA A 260 -11.24 11.10 22.59
C ALA A 260 -12.75 11.41 22.69
N THR A 261 -13.46 11.34 21.57
CA THR A 261 -14.90 11.67 21.50
C THR A 261 -15.74 10.75 22.37
N GLY A 262 -15.29 9.51 22.56
CA GLY A 262 -15.90 8.55 23.46
C GLY A 262 -15.36 7.15 23.24
N TYR A 263 -16.06 6.16 23.74
CA TYR A 263 -15.79 4.75 23.46
C TYR A 263 -17.06 3.92 23.37
N PHE A 264 -16.92 2.70 22.85
CA PHE A 264 -17.93 1.64 22.88
C PHE A 264 -17.29 0.33 23.34
N LEU A 265 -18.00 -0.40 24.19
CA LEU A 265 -17.58 -1.71 24.66
C LEU A 265 -18.01 -2.78 23.66
N LYS A 266 -17.18 -3.82 23.53
CA LYS A 266 -17.51 -5.06 22.83
C LYS A 266 -18.03 -6.09 23.85
N PRO A 267 -19.08 -6.86 23.54
CA PRO A 267 -19.90 -6.80 22.32
C PRO A 267 -20.71 -5.50 22.24
N PHE A 268 -20.94 -5.00 21.02
CA PHE A 268 -21.54 -3.69 20.81
C PHE A 268 -23.03 -3.66 21.12
N ASP A 269 -23.45 -2.64 21.87
CA ASP A 269 -24.84 -2.19 21.90
C ASP A 269 -25.06 -1.26 20.71
N PHE A 270 -25.68 -1.78 19.64
CA PHE A 270 -25.91 -1.02 18.41
C PHE A 270 -26.88 0.14 18.59
N ALA A 271 -27.77 0.10 19.59
CA ALA A 271 -28.64 1.24 19.89
C ALA A 271 -27.80 2.42 20.40
N LYS A 272 -26.81 2.16 21.26
CA LYS A 272 -25.83 3.19 21.68
C LYS A 272 -24.89 3.59 20.56
N LEU A 273 -24.44 2.63 19.74
CA LEU A 273 -23.50 2.89 18.63
C LEU A 273 -24.06 3.90 17.63
N LYS A 274 -25.39 3.93 17.41
CA LYS A 274 -26.05 4.92 16.53
C LYS A 274 -25.70 6.38 16.84
N ARG A 275 -25.23 6.73 18.05
CA ARG A 275 -24.79 8.12 18.34
C ARG A 275 -23.65 8.60 17.44
N VAL A 276 -22.88 7.69 16.84
CA VAL A 276 -21.80 8.06 15.92
C VAL A 276 -22.31 8.78 14.69
N PHE A 277 -23.56 8.55 14.28
CA PHE A 277 -24.17 9.21 13.13
C PHE A 277 -24.41 10.71 13.35
N ASN A 278 -24.38 11.20 14.59
CA ASN A 278 -24.44 12.65 14.88
C ASN A 278 -23.18 13.41 14.41
N TYR A 279 -22.17 12.68 13.95
CA TYR A 279 -20.86 13.20 13.54
C TYR A 279 -20.57 12.98 12.04
N LEU A 280 -21.51 12.42 11.28
CA LEU A 280 -21.35 12.09 9.85
C LEU A 280 -22.24 12.96 8.96
#